data_AF-M5BSA4-F1
#
_entry.id   AF-M5BSA4-F1
#
_cell.length_a   1.000
_cell.length_b   1.000
_cell.length_c   1.000
_cell.angle_alpha   90.00
_cell.angle_beta   90.00
_cell.angle_gamma   90.00
#
_symmetry.space_group_name_H-M   'P 1'
#
loop_
_entity.id
_entity.type
_entity.pdbx_description
1 polymer ?
#
loop_
_entity_poly.entity_id
_entity_poly.type
_entity_poly.pdbx_seq_one_letter_code
_entity_poly.pdbx_strand_id
1 'polypeptide(L)'
;MTSQSVFRIVAGANSYDWGKIGKNSKAGQYARADPEFKLQEDKPYSELWMGTHPTLPSKLQSGEKLYDHLQAHPELLGDKVHKQYGGDLPFLFKVLAIEKALSIQAHPNKKLAEKLHKERPDVYKGTYNP
;
A
#
# COMPACT_ATOMS: atom_id res chain seq x y z
N MET A 1 -12.60 22.82 -13.11
CA MET A 1 -13.47 22.22 -12.08
C MET A 1 -12.60 22.01 -10.85
N THR A 2 -13.01 22.46 -9.68
CA THR A 2 -12.26 22.23 -8.43
C THR A 2 -12.35 20.76 -8.06
N SER A 3 -11.20 20.09 -7.98
CA SER A 3 -11.11 18.70 -7.49
C SER A 3 -11.69 18.60 -6.08
N GLN A 4 -12.36 17.49 -5.77
CA GLN A 4 -12.89 17.24 -4.43
C GLN A 4 -11.72 17.05 -3.46
N SER A 5 -11.65 17.86 -2.41
CA SER A 5 -10.50 17.84 -1.47
C SER A 5 -10.54 16.67 -0.48
N VAL A 6 -11.70 16.03 -0.29
CA VAL A 6 -11.87 14.86 0.57
C VAL A 6 -12.73 13.83 -0.15
N PHE A 7 -12.14 12.68 -0.43
CA PHE A 7 -12.80 11.57 -1.13
C PHE A 7 -12.43 10.24 -0.47
N ARG A 8 -13.30 9.25 -0.67
CA ARG A 8 -13.08 7.89 -0.16
C ARG A 8 -12.21 7.11 -1.12
N ILE A 9 -11.22 6.41 -0.58
CA ILE A 9 -10.47 5.38 -1.29
C ILE A 9 -10.93 3.98 -0.88
N VAL A 10 -10.71 3.04 -1.79
CA VAL A 10 -10.87 1.60 -1.61
C VAL A 10 -9.47 1.00 -1.57
N ALA A 11 -9.13 0.41 -0.43
CA ALA A 11 -7.83 -0.17 -0.14
C ALA A 11 -7.86 -1.70 -0.30
N GLY A 12 -6.79 -2.27 -0.86
CA GLY A 12 -6.68 -3.72 -1.04
C GLY A 12 -6.08 -4.41 0.18
N ALA A 13 -6.52 -5.65 0.46
CA ALA A 13 -5.89 -6.51 1.46
C ALA A 13 -5.14 -7.67 0.82
N ASN A 14 -3.97 -8.01 1.36
CA ASN A 14 -3.18 -9.18 0.99
C ASN A 14 -3.41 -10.36 1.96
N SER A 15 -2.97 -11.54 1.55
CA SER A 15 -3.26 -12.83 2.21
C SER A 15 -2.00 -13.66 2.43
N TYR A 16 -1.04 -13.12 3.18
CA TYR A 16 0.11 -13.86 3.68
C TYR A 16 -0.29 -14.81 4.81
N ASP A 17 0.40 -15.93 4.91
CA ASP A 17 0.13 -17.07 5.81
C ASP A 17 0.22 -16.76 7.32
N TRP A 18 0.88 -15.66 7.67
CA TRP A 18 0.99 -15.16 9.04
C TRP A 18 -0.20 -14.32 9.48
N GLY A 19 -1.10 -13.95 8.55
CA GLY A 19 -2.24 -13.08 8.82
C GLY A 19 -3.34 -13.75 9.65
N LYS A 20 -4.13 -12.93 10.36
CA LYS A 20 -5.37 -13.38 11.03
C LYS A 20 -6.36 -13.95 10.02
N ILE A 21 -7.08 -14.98 10.44
CA ILE A 21 -8.00 -15.73 9.59
C ILE A 21 -9.39 -15.09 9.57
N GLY A 22 -9.95 -14.92 8.37
CA GLY A 22 -11.32 -14.53 8.14
C GLY A 22 -11.74 -13.28 8.89
N LYS A 23 -12.90 -13.35 9.54
CA LYS A 23 -13.46 -12.23 10.32
C LYS A 23 -12.59 -11.81 11.50
N ASN A 24 -11.60 -12.59 11.94
CA ASN A 24 -10.70 -12.18 13.02
C ASN A 24 -9.65 -11.18 12.55
N SER A 25 -9.47 -11.00 11.24
CA SER A 25 -8.56 -10.00 10.68
C SER A 25 -9.20 -8.63 10.55
N LYS A 26 -8.58 -7.61 11.16
CA LYS A 26 -8.96 -6.22 10.91
C LYS A 26 -8.64 -5.78 9.48
N ALA A 27 -7.57 -6.29 8.87
CA ALA A 27 -7.30 -6.05 7.45
C ALA A 27 -8.44 -6.61 6.57
N GLY A 28 -8.89 -7.84 6.83
CA GLY A 28 -10.03 -8.44 6.14
C GLY A 28 -11.35 -7.70 6.39
N GLN A 29 -11.64 -7.33 7.64
CA GLN A 29 -12.84 -6.56 8.00
C GLN A 29 -12.88 -5.21 7.26
N TYR A 30 -11.77 -4.48 7.23
CA TYR A 30 -11.70 -3.16 6.59
C TYR A 30 -11.68 -3.23 5.06
N ALA A 31 -11.17 -4.31 4.48
CA ALA A 31 -11.25 -4.53 3.03
C ALA A 31 -12.70 -4.61 2.51
N ARG A 32 -13.69 -4.93 3.37
CA ARG A 32 -15.12 -4.86 3.04
C ARG A 32 -15.63 -3.44 2.74
N ALA A 33 -14.78 -2.43 2.90
CA ALA A 33 -15.03 -1.09 2.37
C ALA A 33 -15.12 -1.08 0.84
N ASP A 34 -14.54 -2.08 0.18
CA ASP A 34 -14.79 -2.43 -1.22
C ASP A 34 -16.09 -3.24 -1.33
N PRO A 35 -17.12 -2.78 -2.06
CA PRO A 35 -18.35 -3.53 -2.29
C PRO A 35 -18.15 -4.87 -3.00
N GLU A 36 -17.09 -5.00 -3.81
CA GLU A 36 -16.79 -6.24 -4.54
C GLU A 36 -16.04 -7.26 -3.68
N PHE A 37 -15.46 -6.82 -2.56
CA PHE A 37 -14.67 -7.68 -1.69
C PHE A 37 -15.56 -8.61 -0.86
N LYS A 38 -15.37 -9.91 -1.09
CA LYS A 38 -16.00 -10.98 -0.30
C LYS A 38 -14.99 -11.57 0.67
N LEU A 39 -15.22 -11.33 1.96
CA LEU A 39 -14.43 -11.94 3.03
C LEU A 39 -14.65 -13.45 3.03
N GLN A 40 -13.55 -14.21 3.04
CA GLN A 40 -13.53 -15.67 3.13
C GLN A 40 -13.10 -16.05 4.55
N GLU A 41 -13.91 -16.86 5.23
CA GLU A 41 -13.73 -17.14 6.67
C GLU A 41 -12.51 -17.99 7.00
N ASP A 42 -12.00 -18.77 6.04
CA ASP A 42 -10.84 -19.66 6.15
C ASP A 42 -9.54 -19.04 5.60
N LYS A 43 -9.63 -17.85 4.99
CA LYS A 43 -8.50 -17.19 4.36
C LYS A 43 -7.75 -16.28 5.33
N PRO A 44 -6.41 -16.27 5.34
CA PRO A 44 -5.67 -15.24 6.05
C PRO A 44 -5.79 -13.88 5.35
N TYR A 45 -5.92 -12.83 6.14
CA TYR A 45 -5.79 -11.43 5.71
C TYR A 45 -4.76 -10.74 6.59
N SER A 46 -3.59 -10.47 6.02
CA SER A 46 -2.39 -10.05 6.75
C SER A 46 -2.21 -8.54 6.78
N GLU A 47 -2.34 -7.86 5.65
CA GLU A 47 -2.15 -6.43 5.54
C GLU A 47 -3.24 -5.80 4.67
N LEU A 48 -3.72 -4.61 5.06
CA LEU A 48 -4.50 -3.71 4.21
C LEU A 48 -3.59 -2.55 3.77
N TRP A 49 -3.49 -2.27 2.47
CA TRP A 49 -2.57 -1.26 1.92
C TRP A 49 -3.33 -0.04 1.43
N MET A 50 -2.92 1.12 1.94
CA MET A 50 -3.46 2.43 1.59
C MET A 50 -2.36 3.26 0.95
N GLY A 51 -2.52 3.57 -0.33
CA GLY A 51 -1.58 4.36 -1.10
C GLY A 51 -1.51 3.94 -2.57
N THR A 52 -0.41 4.29 -3.19
CA THR A 52 -0.19 4.22 -4.64
C THR A 52 0.68 3.05 -5.08
N HIS A 53 1.05 2.16 -4.15
CA HIS A 53 1.97 1.06 -4.46
C HIS A 53 1.44 0.17 -5.59
N PRO A 54 2.23 -0.10 -6.65
CA PRO A 54 1.74 -0.69 -7.90
C PRO A 54 1.18 -2.11 -7.77
N THR A 55 1.70 -2.90 -6.81
CA THR A 55 1.23 -4.28 -6.57
C THR A 55 -0.18 -4.36 -5.97
N LEU A 56 -0.58 -3.39 -5.15
CA LEU A 56 -1.88 -3.39 -4.48
C LEU A 56 -2.37 -1.94 -4.35
N PRO A 57 -2.69 -1.29 -5.49
CA PRO A 57 -3.00 0.12 -5.51
C PRO A 57 -4.36 0.36 -4.86
N SER A 58 -4.46 1.43 -4.07
CA SER A 58 -5.76 1.96 -3.68
C SER A 58 -6.45 2.59 -4.90
N LYS A 59 -7.78 2.61 -4.87
CA LYS A 59 -8.63 3.16 -5.93
C LYS A 59 -9.62 4.17 -5.36
N LEU A 60 -10.11 5.09 -6.17
CA LEU A 60 -11.32 5.84 -5.86
C LEU A 60 -12.54 4.93 -5.98
N GLN A 61 -13.69 5.36 -5.46
CA GLN A 61 -14.95 4.61 -5.60
C GLN A 61 -15.39 4.42 -7.06
N SER A 62 -14.92 5.27 -7.98
CA SER A 62 -15.10 5.13 -9.43
C SER A 62 -14.32 3.95 -10.04
N GLY A 63 -13.37 3.38 -9.29
CA GLY A 63 -12.43 2.35 -9.77
C GLY A 63 -11.12 2.91 -10.34
N GLU A 64 -11.01 4.23 -10.52
CA GLU A 64 -9.76 4.91 -10.90
C GLU A 64 -8.67 4.64 -9.85
N LYS A 65 -7.42 4.37 -10.26
CA LYS A 65 -6.32 4.19 -9.31
C LYS A 65 -5.96 5.51 -8.66
N LEU A 66 -5.66 5.48 -7.36
CA LEU A 66 -5.25 6.66 -6.61
C LEU A 66 -4.01 7.33 -7.22
N TYR A 67 -3.06 6.54 -7.73
CA TYR A 67 -1.87 7.08 -8.40
C TYR A 67 -2.23 7.95 -9.60
N ASP A 68 -3.06 7.44 -10.50
CA ASP A 68 -3.46 8.15 -11.72
C ASP A 68 -4.22 9.45 -11.36
N HIS A 69 -5.10 9.36 -10.35
CA HIS A 69 -5.85 10.52 -9.85
C HIS A 69 -4.92 11.61 -9.30
N LEU A 70 -3.91 11.25 -8.49
CA LEU A 70 -2.95 12.22 -7.93
C LEU A 70 -2.04 12.84 -8.99
N GLN A 71 -1.74 12.11 -10.08
CA GLN A 71 -1.00 12.65 -11.22
C GLN A 71 -1.82 13.67 -12.02
N ALA A 72 -3.13 13.43 -12.17
CA ALA A 72 -4.05 14.37 -12.81
C ALA A 72 -4.35 15.60 -11.93
N HIS A 73 -4.21 15.46 -10.61
CA HIS A 73 -4.54 16.46 -9.60
C HIS A 73 -3.37 16.76 -8.66
N PRO A 74 -2.25 17.34 -9.16
CA PRO A 74 -1.05 17.58 -8.36
C PRO A 74 -1.29 18.52 -7.16
N GLU A 75 -2.34 19.34 -7.19
CA GLU A 75 -2.76 20.20 -6.08
C GLU A 75 -3.11 19.41 -4.80
N LEU A 76 -3.45 18.13 -4.91
CA LEU A 76 -3.79 17.27 -3.76
C LEU A 76 -2.57 16.85 -2.94
N LEU A 77 -1.37 16.84 -3.53
CA LEU A 77 -0.10 16.51 -2.86
C LEU A 77 0.68 17.75 -2.43
N GLY A 78 0.50 18.84 -3.18
CA GLY A 78 1.23 20.09 -3.02
C GLY A 78 2.65 20.07 -3.62
N ASP A 79 3.14 21.27 -3.94
CA ASP A 79 4.37 21.47 -4.72
C ASP A 79 5.61 20.78 -4.14
N LYS A 80 5.74 20.76 -2.81
CA LYS A 80 6.91 20.18 -2.14
C LYS A 80 7.02 18.68 -2.40
N VAL A 81 5.91 17.96 -2.25
CA VAL A 81 5.86 16.51 -2.48
C VAL A 81 6.07 16.21 -3.95
N HIS A 82 5.41 16.98 -4.84
CA HIS A 82 5.55 16.79 -6.28
C HIS A 82 7.00 16.96 -6.75
N LYS A 83 7.69 18.03 -6.32
CA LYS A 83 9.10 18.30 -6.68
C LYS A 83 10.06 17.24 -6.16
N GLN A 84 9.82 16.69 -4.97
CA GLN A 84 10.76 15.78 -4.32
C GLN A 84 10.51 14.31 -4.65
N TYR A 85 9.26 13.92 -4.89
CA TYR A 85 8.83 12.52 -5.01
C TYR A 85 8.08 12.22 -6.32
N GLY A 86 8.11 13.13 -7.30
CA GLY A 86 7.55 12.88 -8.64
C GLY A 86 6.03 12.80 -8.68
N GLY A 87 5.34 13.45 -7.73
CA GLY A 87 3.89 13.40 -7.65
C GLY A 87 3.33 12.08 -7.12
N ASP A 88 4.14 11.28 -6.42
CA ASP A 88 3.71 10.07 -5.74
C ASP A 88 3.73 10.24 -4.21
N LEU A 89 2.98 9.39 -3.50
CA LEU A 89 2.99 9.35 -2.05
C LEU A 89 4.36 8.86 -1.56
N PRO A 90 5.05 9.61 -0.67
CA PRO A 90 6.36 9.23 -0.16
C PRO A 90 6.29 8.15 0.94
N PHE A 91 5.13 7.52 1.13
CA PHE A 91 4.89 6.50 2.14
C PHE A 91 3.84 5.51 1.65
N LEU A 92 3.86 4.32 2.26
CA LEU A 92 2.79 3.32 2.14
C LEU A 92 2.20 3.11 3.53
N PHE A 93 0.91 3.41 3.69
CA PHE A 93 0.24 3.19 4.97
C PHE A 93 -0.41 1.81 5.02
N LYS A 94 -0.31 1.12 6.15
CA LYS A 94 -0.80 -0.25 6.31
C LYS A 94 -1.53 -0.49 7.62
N VAL A 95 -2.51 -1.40 7.58
CA VAL A 95 -3.05 -2.07 8.77
C VAL A 95 -2.56 -3.52 8.75
N LEU A 96 -1.86 -3.95 9.80
CA LEU A 96 -1.40 -5.33 9.95
C LEU A 96 -2.33 -6.09 10.89
N ALA A 97 -2.71 -7.30 10.51
CA ALA A 97 -3.48 -8.22 11.33
C ALA A 97 -2.70 -9.52 11.51
N ILE A 98 -1.93 -9.59 12.59
CA ILE A 98 -0.91 -10.63 12.83
C ILE A 98 -1.52 -11.80 13.63
N GLU A 99 -1.36 -13.03 13.13
CA GLU A 99 -1.71 -14.28 13.81
C GLU A 99 -0.48 -15.07 14.24
N LYS A 100 0.53 -15.15 13.36
CA LYS A 100 1.79 -15.83 13.61
C LYS A 100 2.93 -14.80 13.68
N ALA A 101 3.98 -15.14 14.42
CA ALA A 101 5.19 -14.33 14.46
C ALA A 101 5.77 -14.18 13.05
N LEU A 102 6.16 -12.95 12.71
CA LEU A 102 6.86 -12.63 11.47
C LEU A 102 8.33 -13.03 11.58
N SER A 103 9.01 -13.16 10.44
CA SER A 103 10.47 -13.28 10.44
C SER A 103 11.12 -12.07 11.13
N ILE A 104 12.26 -12.30 11.78
CA ILE A 104 13.11 -11.19 12.22
C ILE A 104 13.64 -10.50 10.96
N GLN A 105 13.37 -9.21 10.83
CA GLN A 105 13.70 -8.42 9.66
C GLN A 105 14.59 -7.25 10.07
N ALA A 106 15.52 -6.89 9.18
CA ALA A 106 16.29 -5.66 9.25
C ALA A 106 16.21 -4.97 7.89
N HIS A 107 15.99 -3.66 7.91
CA HIS A 107 15.93 -2.87 6.68
C HIS A 107 17.30 -2.22 6.41
N PRO A 108 17.82 -2.31 5.18
CA PRO A 108 19.08 -1.68 4.84
C PRO A 108 18.93 -0.15 4.88
N ASN A 109 19.96 0.54 5.33
CA ASN A 109 20.02 1.99 5.09
C ASN A 109 20.14 2.28 3.59
N LYS A 110 19.93 3.55 3.19
CA LYS A 110 19.94 3.96 1.77
C LYS A 110 21.17 3.48 0.99
N LYS A 111 22.38 3.68 1.53
CA LYS A 111 23.64 3.27 0.87
C LYS A 111 23.70 1.76 0.65
N LEU A 112 23.22 0.98 1.62
CA LEU A 112 23.18 -0.47 1.50
C LEU A 112 22.06 -0.92 0.55
N ALA A 113 20.89 -0.28 0.56
CA ALA A 113 19.80 -0.56 -0.37
C ALA A 113 20.21 -0.36 -1.83
N GLU A 114 20.89 0.76 -2.14
CA GLU A 114 21.46 1.03 -3.46
C GLU A 114 22.43 -0.06 -3.93
N LYS A 115 23.34 -0.48 -3.04
CA LYS A 115 24.28 -1.57 -3.33
C LYS A 115 23.56 -2.89 -3.59
N LEU A 116 22.65 -3.28 -2.70
CA LEU A 116 21.96 -4.57 -2.76
C LEU A 116 21.01 -4.65 -3.97
N HIS A 117 20.31 -3.57 -4.31
CA HIS A 117 19.48 -3.49 -5.52
C HIS A 117 20.32 -3.65 -6.79
N LYS A 118 21.51 -3.03 -6.84
CA LYS A 118 22.42 -3.17 -7.99
C LYS A 118 22.96 -4.61 -8.13
N GLU A 119 23.31 -5.26 -7.02
CA GLU A 119 23.89 -6.60 -7.02
C GLU A 119 22.84 -7.70 -7.24
N ARG A 120 21.64 -7.54 -6.68
CA ARG A 120 20.56 -8.55 -6.65
C ARG A 120 19.19 -7.89 -6.84
N PRO A 121 18.90 -7.34 -8.03
CA PRO A 121 17.65 -6.61 -8.29
C PRO A 121 16.40 -7.49 -8.22
N ASP A 122 16.56 -8.81 -8.38
CA ASP A 122 15.53 -9.83 -8.22
C ASP A 122 15.04 -9.96 -6.77
N VAL A 123 15.96 -9.77 -5.81
CA VAL A 123 15.70 -9.90 -4.37
C VAL A 123 15.38 -8.55 -3.73
N TYR A 124 16.20 -7.54 -4.00
CA TYR A 124 16.06 -6.20 -3.44
C TYR A 124 15.46 -5.31 -4.51
N LYS A 125 14.16 -5.01 -4.40
CA LYS A 125 13.38 -4.39 -5.48
C LYS A 125 13.53 -2.88 -5.62
N GLY A 126 14.27 -2.21 -4.74
CA GLY A 126 14.44 -0.76 -4.79
C GLY A 126 15.62 -0.25 -3.99
N THR A 127 15.95 1.03 -4.19
CA THR A 127 17.10 1.73 -3.59
C THR A 127 16.72 2.56 -2.36
N TYR A 128 15.45 2.51 -1.95
CA TYR A 128 14.90 3.31 -0.87
C TYR A 128 15.02 2.61 0.48
N ASN A 129 15.06 3.40 1.56
CA ASN A 129 14.85 2.90 2.91
C ASN A 129 13.33 2.80 3.14
N PRO A 130 12.76 1.61 3.35
CA PRO A 130 11.34 1.47 3.70
C PRO A 130 11.02 2.06 5.08
#